data_AF-A0A1E7MZD5-F1
#
_entry.id   AF-A0A1E7MZD5-F1
#
_cell.length_a   1.000
_cell.length_b   1.000
_cell.length_c   1.000
_cell.angle_alpha   90.00
_cell.angle_beta   90.00
_cell.angle_gamma   90.00
#
_symmetry.space_group_name_H-M   'P 1'
#
loop_
_entity.id
_entity.type
_entity.pdbx_description
1 polymer ?
#
loop_
_entity_poly.entity_id
_entity_poly.type
_entity_poly.pdbx_seq_one_letter_code
_entity_poly.pdbx_strand_id
1 'polypeptide(L)'
;MPRPAATPRPAPTSRPAPTPPPPFPPLLPDGSGLVAEIEAYLASLPAPARTPGPYVCPYGSTPSPWHAGHPAPRATLLDRALRRPARPVPVTAADHLRLASRYIGAHGWLQGAMWDAAGRVCLLGAQAAVLAYGYGTPATVRTARVQLMEVLHATGRPARSPDEYNDRPTTREGDVHQLLDRAAARAARLGL
;
A
#
# COMPACT_ATOMS: atom_id res chain seq x y z
N MET A 1 28.59 -57.85 18.60
CA MET A 1 28.03 -57.10 19.75
C MET A 1 29.07 -56.05 20.12
N PRO A 2 28.77 -54.73 20.29
CA PRO A 2 27.47 -54.07 20.45
C PRO A 2 27.11 -53.05 19.34
N ARG A 3 25.81 -52.77 19.22
CA ARG A 3 25.18 -51.72 18.40
C ARG A 3 25.36 -50.35 19.08
N PRO A 4 25.77 -49.27 18.39
CA PRO A 4 25.70 -47.93 18.97
C PRO A 4 24.25 -47.47 19.08
N ALA A 5 23.91 -46.94 20.26
CA ALA A 5 22.58 -46.47 20.62
C ALA A 5 22.16 -45.23 19.81
N ALA A 6 20.90 -45.21 19.37
CA ALA A 6 20.30 -44.07 18.68
C ALA A 6 20.00 -42.93 19.67
N THR A 7 20.43 -41.72 19.32
CA THR A 7 20.14 -40.49 20.05
C THR A 7 18.65 -40.14 19.98
N PRO A 8 17.99 -39.76 21.10
CA PRO A 8 16.57 -39.38 21.07
C PRO A 8 16.35 -38.03 20.39
N ARG A 9 15.30 -37.98 19.56
CA ARG A 9 14.80 -36.82 18.82
C ARG A 9 14.14 -35.82 19.80
N PRO A 10 14.44 -34.51 19.74
CA PRO A 10 13.78 -33.54 20.62
C PRO A 10 12.29 -33.39 20.28
N ALA A 11 11.48 -33.27 21.34
CA ALA A 11 10.03 -33.12 21.27
C ALA A 11 9.60 -31.79 20.61
N PRO A 12 8.45 -31.74 19.92
CA PRO A 12 7.92 -30.50 19.36
C PRO A 12 7.48 -29.54 20.48
N THR A 13 8.06 -28.34 20.49
CA THR A 13 7.67 -27.24 21.37
C THR A 13 6.23 -26.82 21.05
N SER A 14 5.34 -26.95 22.04
CA SER A 14 3.95 -26.52 21.98
C SER A 14 3.86 -24.99 21.79
N ARG A 15 3.16 -24.57 20.73
CA ARG A 15 2.84 -23.17 20.46
C ARG A 15 1.74 -22.73 21.44
N PRO A 16 1.86 -21.60 22.16
CA PRO A 16 0.78 -21.11 23.01
C PRO A 16 -0.43 -20.71 22.15
N ALA A 17 -1.61 -21.10 22.60
CA ALA A 17 -2.89 -20.73 21.98
C ALA A 17 -3.15 -19.21 22.13
N PRO A 18 -3.82 -18.57 21.15
CA PRO A 18 -4.18 -17.17 21.26
C PRO A 18 -5.23 -16.96 22.37
N THR A 19 -4.95 -16.00 23.25
CA THR A 19 -5.86 -15.54 24.29
C THR A 19 -7.14 -14.96 23.67
N PRO A 20 -8.34 -15.28 24.17
CA PRO A 20 -9.58 -14.68 23.67
C PRO A 20 -9.60 -13.17 23.94
N PRO A 21 -10.18 -12.35 23.05
CA PRO A 21 -10.34 -10.92 23.27
C PRO A 21 -11.28 -10.64 24.45
N PRO A 22 -11.11 -9.51 25.15
CA PRO A 22 -12.00 -9.13 26.25
C PRO A 22 -13.42 -8.85 25.72
N PRO A 23 -14.46 -9.06 26.55
CA PRO A 23 -15.85 -8.79 26.18
C PRO A 23 -16.09 -7.28 25.98
N PHE A 24 -16.83 -6.95 24.91
CA PHE A 24 -17.24 -5.58 24.59
C PHE A 24 -18.22 -5.03 25.65
N PRO A 25 -18.00 -3.80 26.19
CA PRO A 25 -18.98 -3.13 27.04
C PRO A 25 -20.17 -2.60 26.22
N PRO A 26 -21.37 -2.48 26.82
CA PRO A 26 -22.57 -2.02 26.12
C PRO A 26 -22.48 -0.54 25.72
N LEU A 27 -22.86 -0.27 24.47
CA LEU A 27 -22.89 1.05 23.82
C LEU A 27 -23.80 2.04 24.56
N LEU A 28 -23.22 3.14 25.05
CA LEU A 28 -23.98 4.34 25.47
C LEU A 28 -24.13 5.31 24.28
N PRO A 29 -25.24 6.06 24.16
CA PRO A 29 -25.62 6.76 22.93
C PRO A 29 -24.93 8.11 22.68
N ASP A 30 -23.95 8.48 23.51
CA ASP A 30 -23.20 9.72 23.34
C ASP A 30 -21.86 9.39 22.65
N GLY A 31 -21.62 9.96 21.46
CA GLY A 31 -20.45 9.68 20.61
C GLY A 31 -19.07 9.95 21.23
N SER A 32 -19.00 10.41 22.49
CA SER A 32 -17.81 10.40 23.33
C SER A 32 -17.36 8.99 23.69
N GLY A 33 -18.28 8.01 23.77
CA GLY A 33 -17.95 6.60 23.97
C GLY A 33 -17.13 6.02 22.82
N LEU A 34 -17.43 6.40 21.58
CA LEU A 34 -16.72 5.93 20.39
C LEU A 34 -15.27 6.43 20.34
N VAL A 35 -15.02 7.67 20.74
CA VAL A 35 -13.65 8.23 20.80
C VAL A 35 -12.83 7.52 21.87
N ALA A 36 -13.40 7.32 23.06
CA ALA A 36 -12.75 6.58 24.14
C ALA A 36 -12.48 5.12 23.75
N GLU A 37 -13.38 4.49 22.98
CA GLU A 37 -13.23 3.13 22.49
C GLU A 37 -12.15 3.03 21.39
N ILE A 38 -12.06 4.02 20.50
CA ILE A 38 -10.99 4.12 19.50
C ILE A 38 -9.64 4.34 20.20
N GLU A 39 -9.57 5.21 21.21
CA GLU A 39 -8.34 5.44 21.97
C GLU A 39 -7.92 4.21 22.76
N ALA A 40 -8.87 3.52 23.41
CA ALA A 40 -8.62 2.26 24.11
C ALA A 40 -8.18 1.15 23.15
N TYR A 41 -8.80 1.07 21.97
CA TYR A 41 -8.42 0.14 20.90
C TYR A 41 -7.00 0.44 20.40
N LEU A 42 -6.68 1.70 20.08
CA LEU A 42 -5.35 2.13 19.65
C LEU A 42 -4.29 1.88 20.73
N ALA A 43 -4.63 2.07 22.00
CA ALA A 43 -3.74 1.78 23.14
C ALA A 43 -3.53 0.27 23.36
N SER A 44 -4.47 -0.57 22.92
CA SER A 44 -4.36 -2.03 23.00
C SER A 44 -3.55 -2.63 21.84
N LEU A 45 -3.30 -1.87 20.76
CA LEU A 45 -2.50 -2.34 19.65
C LEU A 45 -1.04 -2.53 20.11
N PRO A 46 -0.38 -3.64 19.73
CA PRO A 46 1.05 -3.78 19.97
C PRO A 46 1.78 -2.61 19.32
N ALA A 47 2.78 -2.06 20.04
CA ALA A 47 3.60 -0.99 19.51
C ALA A 47 4.07 -1.35 18.10
N PRO A 48 3.93 -0.45 17.11
CA PRO A 48 4.34 -0.75 15.75
C PRO A 48 5.78 -1.24 15.81
N ALA A 49 6.00 -2.45 15.28
CA ALA A 49 7.33 -3.06 15.27
C ALA A 49 8.29 -2.02 14.72
N ARG A 50 9.31 -1.68 15.53
CA ARG A 50 10.33 -0.70 15.16
C ARG A 50 10.77 -1.02 13.75
N THR A 51 10.65 -0.04 12.86
CA THR A 51 11.26 -0.11 11.53
C THR A 51 12.72 -0.51 11.78
N PRO A 52 13.18 -1.68 11.29
CA PRO A 52 14.58 -2.04 11.42
C PRO A 52 15.39 -0.85 10.91
N GLY A 53 16.35 -0.38 11.71
CA GLY A 53 17.31 0.61 11.26
C GLY A 53 17.89 0.19 9.90
N PRO A 54 18.31 1.14 9.05
CA PRO A 54 18.58 0.87 7.65
C PRO A 54 19.51 -0.35 7.52
N TYR A 55 18.97 -1.44 6.98
CA TYR A 55 19.76 -2.60 6.61
C TYR A 55 20.66 -2.17 5.45
N VAL A 56 21.93 -1.92 5.76
CA VAL A 56 22.97 -1.71 4.75
C VAL A 56 23.35 -3.10 4.26
N CYS A 57 22.79 -3.52 3.14
CA CYS A 57 23.20 -4.74 2.47
C CYS A 57 24.71 -4.64 2.13
N PRO A 58 25.55 -5.64 2.46
CA PRO A 58 26.98 -5.61 2.15
C PRO A 58 27.27 -5.60 0.63
N TYR A 59 26.24 -5.76 -0.20
CA TYR A 59 26.29 -5.66 -1.67
C TYR A 59 25.74 -4.33 -2.23
N GLY A 60 25.59 -3.29 -1.40
CA GLY A 60 25.40 -1.90 -1.87
C GLY A 60 23.97 -1.47 -2.23
N SER A 61 22.95 -2.29 -2.01
CA SER A 61 21.54 -1.91 -2.25
C SER A 61 20.83 -1.62 -0.93
N THR A 62 20.57 -0.33 -0.65
CA THR A 62 19.65 0.06 0.42
C THR A 62 18.22 -0.01 -0.07
N PRO A 63 17.27 -0.60 0.69
CA PRO A 63 15.85 -0.50 0.37
C PRO A 63 15.46 0.97 0.21
N SER A 64 15.02 1.34 -0.99
CA SER A 64 14.56 2.69 -1.26
C SER A 64 13.07 2.81 -0.92
N PRO A 65 12.62 3.87 -0.24
CA PRO A 65 11.19 4.07 -0.03
C PRO A 65 10.47 4.17 -1.38
N TRP A 66 9.22 3.71 -1.45
CA TRP A 66 8.45 3.71 -2.70
C TRP A 66 8.32 5.10 -3.35
N HIS A 67 8.36 6.16 -2.54
CA HIS A 67 8.30 7.56 -2.95
C HIS A 67 9.68 8.21 -3.18
N ALA A 68 10.76 7.43 -3.23
CA ALA A 68 12.11 7.96 -3.45
C ALA A 68 12.20 8.80 -4.73
N GLY A 69 12.83 9.98 -4.62
CA GLY A 69 12.92 10.96 -5.70
C GLY A 69 11.79 12.01 -5.69
N HIS A 70 10.80 11.88 -4.79
CA HIS A 70 9.79 12.91 -4.56
C HIS A 70 9.92 13.49 -3.16
N PRO A 71 9.71 14.82 -2.98
CA PRO A 71 9.71 15.41 -1.65
C PRO A 71 8.53 14.88 -0.84
N ALA A 72 8.77 14.53 0.42
CA ALA A 72 7.69 14.09 1.31
C ALA A 72 6.68 15.23 1.53
N PRO A 73 5.36 14.99 1.38
CA PRO A 73 4.33 15.93 1.76
C PRO A 73 4.45 16.27 3.24
N ARG A 74 4.60 17.57 3.56
CA ARG A 74 4.81 18.05 4.93
C ARG A 74 3.78 19.10 5.27
N ALA A 75 3.07 18.90 6.38
CA ALA A 75 2.26 19.94 6.98
C ALA A 75 3.18 20.99 7.61
N THR A 76 2.97 22.26 7.26
CA THR A 76 3.66 23.39 7.90
C THR A 76 3.17 23.56 9.33
N LEU A 77 3.88 24.35 10.15
CA LEU A 77 3.43 24.69 11.50
C LEU A 77 2.05 25.36 11.48
N LEU A 78 1.80 26.22 10.49
CA LEU A 78 0.51 26.86 10.29
C LEU A 78 -0.58 25.85 9.93
N ASP A 79 -0.29 24.88 9.06
CA ASP A 79 -1.25 23.83 8.71
C ASP A 79 -1.65 23.02 9.95
N ARG A 80 -0.68 22.69 10.82
CA ARG A 80 -0.97 21.99 12.07
C ARG A 80 -1.80 22.84 13.03
N ALA A 81 -1.46 24.11 13.19
CA ALA A 81 -2.22 25.05 14.03
C ALA A 81 -3.67 25.19 13.55
N LEU A 82 -3.88 25.16 12.23
CA LEU A 82 -5.21 25.25 11.61
C LEU A 82 -5.87 23.88 11.35
N ARG A 83 -5.27 22.77 11.81
CA ARG A 83 -5.71 21.39 11.54
C ARG A 83 -5.97 21.10 10.06
N ARG A 84 -5.19 21.73 9.17
CA ARG A 84 -5.24 21.53 7.72
C ARG A 84 -4.36 20.35 7.32
N PRO A 85 -4.78 19.56 6.30
CA PRO A 85 -3.91 18.54 5.73
C PRO A 85 -2.68 19.18 5.09
N ALA A 86 -1.61 18.39 4.95
CA ALA A 86 -0.43 18.82 4.22
C ALA A 86 -0.81 19.22 2.79
N ARG A 87 -0.17 20.27 2.26
CA ARG A 87 -0.37 20.65 0.86
C ARG A 87 0.08 19.50 -0.05
N PRO A 88 -0.70 19.15 -1.07
CA PRO A 88 -0.29 18.13 -2.02
C PRO A 88 1.01 18.52 -2.71
N VAL A 89 1.90 17.55 -2.87
CA VAL A 89 3.11 17.68 -3.68
C VAL A 89 2.67 17.60 -5.15
N PRO A 90 2.99 18.63 -5.97
CA PRO A 90 2.66 18.60 -7.38
C PRO A 90 3.46 17.49 -8.05
N VAL A 91 2.75 16.57 -8.71
CA VAL A 91 3.33 15.53 -9.55
C VAL A 91 2.56 15.45 -10.85
N THR A 92 3.24 15.07 -11.91
CA THR A 92 2.64 14.77 -13.21
C THR A 92 1.81 13.49 -13.14
N ALA A 93 0.94 13.25 -14.12
CA ALA A 93 0.24 11.98 -14.27
C ALA A 93 1.23 10.84 -14.50
N ALA A 94 2.30 11.08 -15.27
CA ALA A 94 3.39 10.13 -15.44
C ALA A 94 4.04 9.72 -14.12
N ASP A 95 4.36 10.70 -13.27
CA ASP A 95 4.96 10.45 -11.95
C ASP A 95 3.98 9.75 -11.01
N HIS A 96 2.70 10.13 -11.02
CA HIS A 96 1.68 9.48 -10.21
C HIS A 96 1.54 7.99 -10.57
N LEU A 97 1.59 7.64 -11.87
CA LEU A 97 1.56 6.24 -12.32
C LEU A 97 2.81 5.45 -11.89
N ARG A 98 3.99 6.06 -11.96
CA ARG A 98 5.24 5.46 -11.46
C ARG A 98 5.21 5.24 -9.96
N LEU A 99 4.70 6.23 -9.20
CA LEU A 99 4.50 6.12 -7.76
C LEU A 99 3.52 5.01 -7.40
N ALA A 100 2.42 4.87 -8.15
CA ALA A 100 1.47 3.77 -7.96
C ALA A 100 2.11 2.40 -8.24
N SER A 101 2.92 2.29 -9.30
CA SER A 101 3.70 1.08 -9.60
C SER A 101 4.64 0.73 -8.45
N ARG A 102 5.42 1.70 -7.93
CA ARG A 102 6.31 1.48 -6.78
C ARG A 102 5.55 1.17 -5.49
N TYR A 103 4.38 1.76 -5.30
CA TYR A 103 3.53 1.49 -4.14
C TYR A 103 3.06 0.03 -4.15
N ILE A 104 2.58 -0.47 -5.29
CA ILE A 104 2.23 -1.88 -5.47
C ILE A 104 3.45 -2.77 -5.18
N GLY A 105 4.63 -2.45 -5.73
CA GLY A 105 5.83 -3.24 -5.49
C GLY A 105 6.29 -3.27 -4.02
N ALA A 106 5.97 -2.23 -3.24
CA ALA A 106 6.33 -2.15 -1.83
C ALA A 106 5.31 -2.80 -0.89
N HIS A 107 4.02 -2.78 -1.25
CA HIS A 107 2.92 -3.24 -0.41
C HIS A 107 2.27 -4.55 -0.88
N GLY A 108 2.60 -5.00 -2.09
CA GLY A 108 2.05 -6.15 -2.77
C GLY A 108 0.73 -5.85 -3.50
N TRP A 109 0.43 -6.69 -4.48
CA TRP A 109 -0.74 -6.58 -5.34
C TRP A 109 -1.87 -7.54 -4.95
N LEU A 110 -3.12 -7.15 -5.21
CA LEU A 110 -4.29 -8.03 -5.11
C LEU A 110 -5.40 -7.69 -6.13
N GLN A 111 -6.33 -8.64 -6.27
CA GLN A 111 -7.53 -8.55 -7.12
C GLN A 111 -8.81 -8.55 -6.28
N GLY A 112 -9.85 -7.90 -6.78
CA GLY A 112 -11.21 -7.99 -6.25
C GLY A 112 -11.46 -7.24 -4.93
N ALA A 113 -10.46 -6.55 -4.40
CA ALA A 113 -10.60 -5.68 -3.23
C ALA A 113 -9.70 -4.45 -3.37
N MET A 114 -9.97 -3.40 -2.58
CA MET A 114 -9.14 -2.19 -2.58
C MET A 114 -7.83 -2.39 -1.80
N TRP A 115 -7.95 -3.04 -0.65
CA TRP A 115 -6.84 -3.48 0.20
C TRP A 115 -7.22 -4.73 0.99
N ASP A 116 -6.24 -5.40 1.58
CA ASP A 116 -6.46 -6.49 2.53
C ASP A 116 -5.77 -6.22 3.89
N ALA A 117 -5.91 -7.16 4.82
CA ALA A 117 -5.31 -7.08 6.15
C ALA A 117 -3.77 -7.09 6.14
N ALA A 118 -3.13 -7.54 5.04
CA ALA A 118 -1.69 -7.49 4.86
C ALA A 118 -1.20 -6.17 4.24
N GLY A 119 -2.14 -5.28 3.85
CA GLY A 119 -1.83 -3.99 3.23
C GLY A 119 -1.57 -4.08 1.72
N ARG A 120 -1.79 -5.23 1.09
CA ARG A 120 -1.74 -5.37 -0.38
C ARG A 120 -2.85 -4.53 -1.00
N VAL A 121 -2.66 -4.06 -2.23
CA VAL A 121 -3.63 -3.17 -2.90
C VAL A 121 -3.88 -3.56 -4.35
N CYS A 122 -5.08 -3.24 -4.85
CA CYS A 122 -5.34 -3.26 -6.29
C CYS A 122 -4.83 -1.98 -6.97
N LEU A 123 -4.94 -1.92 -8.30
CA LEU A 123 -4.59 -0.72 -9.08
C LEU A 123 -5.28 0.55 -8.57
N LEU A 124 -6.59 0.51 -8.32
CA LEU A 124 -7.33 1.64 -7.77
C LEU A 124 -6.85 2.01 -6.36
N GLY A 125 -6.65 1.00 -5.51
CA GLY A 125 -6.14 1.18 -4.14
C GLY A 125 -4.77 1.83 -4.12
N ALA A 126 -3.87 1.46 -5.04
CA ALA A 126 -2.56 2.09 -5.18
C ALA A 126 -2.67 3.57 -5.59
N GLN A 127 -3.50 3.91 -6.58
CA GLN A 127 -3.73 5.31 -6.96
C GLN A 127 -4.34 6.13 -5.81
N ALA A 128 -5.30 5.55 -5.10
CA ALA A 128 -5.93 6.17 -3.94
C ALA A 128 -4.92 6.38 -2.80
N ALA A 129 -4.05 5.41 -2.54
CA ALA A 129 -2.99 5.53 -1.54
C ALA A 129 -2.01 6.64 -1.92
N VAL A 130 -1.49 6.67 -3.15
CA VAL A 130 -0.57 7.73 -3.61
C VAL A 130 -1.20 9.13 -3.46
N LEU A 131 -2.49 9.27 -3.79
CA LEU A 131 -3.23 10.51 -3.57
C LEU A 131 -3.37 10.84 -2.08
N ALA A 132 -3.72 9.86 -1.24
CA ALA A 132 -3.89 10.02 0.21
C ALA A 132 -2.57 10.38 0.92
N TYR A 133 -1.44 9.86 0.42
CA TYR A 133 -0.10 10.27 0.86
C TYR A 133 0.21 11.72 0.50
N GLY A 134 -0.54 12.33 -0.42
CA GLY A 134 -0.41 13.73 -0.82
C GLY A 134 0.33 13.94 -2.14
N TYR A 135 0.52 12.92 -2.97
CA TYR A 135 1.18 13.06 -4.28
C TYR A 135 0.15 13.26 -5.40
N GLY A 136 0.04 14.51 -5.85
CA GLY A 136 -0.87 14.93 -6.90
C GLY A 136 -2.24 15.32 -6.38
N THR A 137 -3.18 15.47 -7.32
CA THR A 137 -4.55 15.91 -7.04
C THR A 137 -5.56 14.95 -7.65
N PRO A 138 -6.86 15.06 -7.31
CA PRO A 138 -7.90 14.30 -8.02
C PRO A 138 -7.88 14.51 -9.54
N ALA A 139 -7.46 15.69 -10.02
CA ALA A 139 -7.28 15.94 -11.46
C ALA A 139 -6.11 15.10 -12.03
N THR A 140 -4.97 15.04 -11.33
CA THR A 140 -3.82 14.19 -11.70
C THR A 140 -4.25 12.72 -11.82
N VAL A 141 -5.03 12.22 -10.86
CA VAL A 141 -5.53 10.83 -10.86
C VAL A 141 -6.46 10.58 -12.05
N ARG A 142 -7.39 11.50 -12.35
CA ARG A 142 -8.26 11.38 -13.53
C ARG A 142 -7.45 11.31 -14.82
N THR A 143 -6.47 12.18 -15.00
CA THR A 143 -5.57 12.15 -16.17
C THR A 143 -4.81 10.83 -16.25
N ALA A 144 -4.24 10.36 -15.12
CA ALA A 144 -3.55 9.08 -15.06
C ALA A 144 -4.44 7.90 -15.46
N ARG A 145 -5.71 7.89 -15.00
CA ARG A 145 -6.70 6.86 -15.35
C ARG A 145 -7.09 6.89 -16.82
N VAL A 146 -7.21 8.08 -17.43
CA VAL A 146 -7.39 8.19 -18.88
C VAL A 146 -6.21 7.54 -19.61
N GLN A 147 -4.97 7.81 -19.20
CA GLN A 147 -3.80 7.21 -19.85
C GLN A 147 -3.77 5.68 -19.72
N LEU A 148 -4.22 5.12 -18.60
CA LEU A 148 -4.38 3.66 -18.44
C LEU A 148 -5.36 3.09 -19.47
N MET A 149 -6.53 3.74 -19.62
CA MET A 149 -7.53 3.32 -20.60
C MET A 149 -7.02 3.41 -22.04
N GLU A 150 -6.32 4.49 -22.39
CA GLU A 150 -5.69 4.66 -23.70
C GLU A 150 -4.72 3.51 -24.01
N VAL A 151 -3.89 3.09 -23.04
CA VAL A 151 -2.98 1.96 -23.24
C VAL A 151 -3.74 0.63 -23.36
N LEU A 152 -4.79 0.41 -22.57
CA LEU A 152 -5.60 -0.81 -22.68
C LEU A 152 -6.28 -0.92 -24.06
N HIS A 153 -6.84 0.17 -24.57
CA HIS A 153 -7.40 0.23 -25.91
C HIS A 153 -6.34 -0.01 -26.99
N ALA A 154 -5.20 0.70 -26.92
CA ALA A 154 -4.14 0.60 -27.92
C ALA A 154 -3.45 -0.78 -27.97
N THR A 155 -3.48 -1.53 -26.87
CA THR A 155 -2.86 -2.87 -26.78
C THR A 155 -3.83 -4.02 -27.05
N GLY A 156 -5.06 -3.73 -27.49
CA GLY A 156 -6.06 -4.75 -27.79
C GLY A 156 -6.52 -5.53 -26.56
N ARG A 157 -6.45 -4.93 -25.37
CA ARG A 157 -6.91 -5.49 -24.10
C ARG A 157 -8.20 -4.78 -23.68
N PRO A 158 -9.32 -4.96 -24.40
CA PRO A 158 -10.54 -4.22 -24.13
C PRO A 158 -11.01 -4.51 -22.71
N ALA A 159 -11.21 -3.48 -21.90
CA ALA A 159 -11.80 -3.51 -20.57
C ALA A 159 -12.62 -2.23 -20.41
N ARG A 160 -13.69 -2.24 -19.62
CA ARG A 160 -14.52 -1.05 -19.39
C ARG A 160 -13.85 -0.08 -18.42
N SER A 161 -12.93 -0.56 -17.59
CA SER A 161 -12.12 0.24 -16.68
C SER A 161 -10.76 -0.42 -16.41
N PRO A 162 -9.78 0.33 -15.87
CA PRO A 162 -8.52 -0.25 -15.41
C PRO A 162 -8.73 -1.23 -14.24
N ASP A 163 -9.80 -1.04 -13.47
CA ASP A 163 -10.12 -1.87 -12.31
C ASP A 163 -10.71 -3.22 -12.76
N GLU A 164 -11.56 -3.22 -13.80
CA GLU A 164 -12.01 -4.46 -14.45
C GLU A 164 -10.81 -5.24 -15.00
N TYR A 165 -9.86 -4.54 -15.63
CA TYR A 165 -8.63 -5.18 -16.09
C TYR A 165 -7.81 -5.77 -14.93
N ASN A 166 -7.68 -5.05 -13.81
CA ASN A 166 -7.00 -5.54 -12.61
C ASN A 166 -7.61 -6.85 -12.09
N ASP A 167 -8.94 -6.93 -12.08
CA ASP A 167 -9.68 -8.02 -11.42
C ASP A 167 -9.93 -9.24 -12.30
N ARG A 168 -9.47 -9.23 -13.56
CA ARG A 168 -9.55 -10.41 -14.44
C ARG A 168 -8.74 -11.57 -13.87
N PRO A 169 -9.27 -12.81 -13.85
CA PRO A 169 -8.54 -13.98 -13.35
C PRO A 169 -7.19 -14.24 -14.04
N THR A 170 -7.03 -13.75 -15.27
CA THR A 170 -5.82 -13.88 -16.08
C THR A 170 -4.78 -12.79 -15.82
N THR A 171 -5.16 -11.66 -15.22
CA THR A 171 -4.23 -10.58 -14.92
C THR A 171 -3.29 -11.00 -13.79
N ARG A 172 -2.02 -10.65 -13.93
CA ARG A 172 -1.00 -10.81 -12.88
C ARG A 172 -0.43 -9.47 -12.47
N GLU A 173 0.21 -9.41 -11.31
CA GLU A 173 0.90 -8.21 -10.81
C GLU A 173 1.85 -7.61 -11.87
N GLY A 174 2.65 -8.45 -12.53
CA GLY A 174 3.55 -8.01 -13.61
C GLY A 174 2.83 -7.34 -14.78
N ASP A 175 1.60 -7.76 -15.11
CA ASP A 175 0.80 -7.11 -16.15
C ASP A 175 0.33 -5.71 -15.73
N VAL A 176 0.05 -5.52 -14.43
CA VAL A 176 -0.36 -4.22 -13.87
C VAL A 176 0.83 -3.26 -13.86
N HIS A 177 2.03 -3.71 -13.47
CA HIS A 177 3.24 -2.91 -13.60
C HIS A 177 3.53 -2.51 -15.04
N GLN A 178 3.46 -3.46 -15.99
CA GLN A 178 3.66 -3.15 -17.41
C GLN A 178 2.64 -2.14 -17.94
N LEU A 179 1.38 -2.24 -17.52
CA LEU A 179 0.34 -1.27 -17.87
C LEU A 179 0.68 0.12 -17.33
N LEU A 180 1.03 0.21 -16.03
CA LEU A 180 1.41 1.45 -15.37
C LEU A 180 2.63 2.10 -16.03
N ASP A 181 3.66 1.31 -16.34
CA ASP A 181 4.90 1.80 -16.96
C ASP A 181 4.65 2.31 -18.39
N ARG A 182 3.86 1.59 -19.20
CA ARG A 182 3.49 2.04 -20.55
C ARG A 182 2.64 3.31 -20.51
N ALA A 183 1.66 3.38 -19.60
CA ALA A 183 0.82 4.57 -19.42
C ALA A 183 1.65 5.75 -18.93
N ALA A 184 2.58 5.54 -17.99
CA ALA A 184 3.50 6.57 -17.50
C ALA A 184 4.42 7.09 -18.62
N ALA A 185 4.99 6.18 -19.43
CA ALA A 185 5.82 6.56 -20.57
C ALA A 185 5.03 7.35 -21.61
N ARG A 186 3.75 6.98 -21.84
CA ARG A 186 2.86 7.74 -22.72
C ARG A 186 2.56 9.13 -22.17
N ALA A 187 2.19 9.24 -20.90
CA ALA A 187 1.92 10.50 -20.22
C ALA A 187 3.15 11.43 -20.27
N ALA A 188 4.35 10.90 -19.99
CA ALA A 188 5.59 11.65 -20.04
C ALA A 188 5.88 12.23 -21.44
N ARG A 189 5.64 11.45 -22.51
CA ARG A 189 5.77 11.95 -23.90
C ARG A 189 4.79 13.06 -24.25
N LEU A 190 3.67 13.14 -23.54
CA LEU A 190 2.65 14.18 -23.71
C LEU A 190 2.84 15.37 -22.75
N GLY A 191 3.82 15.32 -21.84
CA GLY A 191 4.00 16.32 -20.80
C GLY A 191 2.90 16.33 -19.73
N LEU A 192 2.26 15.17 -19.49
CA LEU A 192 1.14 14.98 -18.57
C LEU A 192 1.53 14.42 -17.21
#